data_AF-A0A165DXN4-F1
#
_entry.id   AF-A0A165DXN4-F1
#
_cell.length_a   1.000
_cell.length_b   1.000
_cell.length_c   1.000
_cell.angle_alpha   90.00
_cell.angle_beta   90.00
_cell.angle_gamma   90.00
#
_symmetry.space_group_name_H-M   'P 1'
#
loop_
_entity.id
_entity.type
_entity.pdbx_description
1 polymer ?
#
loop_
_entity_poly.entity_id
_entity_poly.type
_entity_poly.pdbx_seq_one_letter_code
_entity_poly.pdbx_strand_id
1 'polypeptide(L)'
;MSSLDASGKPTETVDFGEEYDYTGYEWFKDPPPRPEPPPTPSVAPTRIPDPSVIEQNQMFDFALKSAPNVLYTRYKQYGQLGVLAWCSEFSELIDALKRLGFDGNMFVATRAQALRTCEDILRLKLNIDMQIIVMYLSSQVAKLRRFLEGERQWNDYPEISFPLDYRQFSQSQD
;
A
#
# COMPACT_ATOMS: atom_id res chain seq x y z
N MET A 1 -38.44 -65.09 -12.10
CA MET A 1 -37.22 -64.51 -12.71
C MET A 1 -37.23 -63.04 -12.34
N SER A 2 -36.44 -62.69 -11.33
CA SER A 2 -36.39 -61.37 -10.72
C SER A 2 -35.17 -60.65 -11.28
N SER A 3 -35.36 -59.52 -11.97
CA SER A 3 -34.26 -58.66 -12.39
C SER A 3 -33.87 -57.78 -11.20
N LEU A 4 -32.64 -57.95 -10.71
CA LEU A 4 -32.04 -57.16 -9.64
C LEU A 4 -31.04 -56.19 -10.25
N ASP A 5 -31.16 -54.90 -9.92
CA ASP A 5 -30.13 -53.90 -10.21
C ASP A 5 -28.99 -53.99 -9.19
N ALA A 6 -27.78 -53.56 -9.60
CA ALA A 6 -26.47 -53.82 -8.97
C ALA A 6 -26.26 -53.31 -7.52
N SER A 7 -27.29 -52.79 -6.86
CA SER A 7 -27.27 -52.36 -5.46
C SER A 7 -28.41 -52.92 -4.60
N GLY A 8 -29.11 -53.97 -5.05
CA GLY A 8 -29.94 -54.82 -4.17
C GLY A 8 -31.16 -54.16 -3.52
N LYS A 9 -31.69 -53.05 -4.06
CA LYS A 9 -32.94 -52.45 -3.58
C LYS A 9 -34.09 -52.72 -4.55
N PRO A 10 -35.28 -53.10 -4.06
CA PRO A 10 -36.46 -53.29 -4.90
C PRO A 10 -36.91 -51.96 -5.50
N THR A 11 -37.26 -51.98 -6.78
CA THR A 11 -37.78 -50.83 -7.55
C THR A 11 -39.21 -50.54 -7.08
N GLU A 12 -39.37 -49.51 -6.24
CA GLU A 12 -40.67 -49.04 -5.76
C GLU A 12 -41.22 -48.03 -6.78
N THR A 13 -42.15 -48.47 -7.62
CA THR A 13 -42.91 -47.62 -8.53
C THR A 13 -43.91 -46.79 -7.73
N VAL A 14 -43.75 -45.47 -7.73
CA VAL A 14 -44.67 -44.53 -7.07
C VAL A 14 -45.96 -44.42 -7.90
N ASP A 15 -47.04 -44.93 -7.34
CA ASP A 15 -48.41 -44.85 -7.86
C ASP A 15 -48.92 -43.40 -7.67
N PHE A 16 -49.10 -42.65 -8.77
CA PHE A 16 -49.64 -41.29 -8.75
C PHE A 16 -51.17 -41.35 -8.81
N GLY A 17 -51.80 -41.56 -7.66
CA GLY A 17 -53.26 -41.58 -7.53
C GLY A 17 -53.72 -40.84 -6.30
N GLU A 18 -53.85 -39.51 -6.41
CA GLU A 18 -54.91 -38.68 -5.78
C GLU A 18 -54.66 -37.21 -6.15
N GLU A 19 -55.60 -36.59 -6.88
CA GLU A 19 -55.59 -35.15 -7.18
C GLU A 19 -55.91 -34.38 -5.90
N TYR A 20 -54.89 -33.77 -5.29
CA TYR A 20 -55.10 -32.89 -4.13
C TYR A 20 -55.78 -31.60 -4.60
N ASP A 21 -56.92 -31.26 -3.97
CA ASP A 21 -57.67 -30.05 -4.26
C ASP A 21 -56.97 -28.82 -3.65
N TYR A 22 -56.44 -27.95 -4.51
CA TYR A 22 -55.73 -26.72 -4.14
C TYR A 22 -56.62 -25.46 -4.16
N THR A 23 -57.94 -25.61 -4.29
CA THR A 23 -58.88 -24.48 -4.48
C THR A 23 -58.96 -23.49 -3.28
N GLY A 24 -58.26 -23.77 -2.18
CA GLY A 24 -58.15 -22.87 -1.00
C GLY A 24 -56.74 -22.35 -0.69
N TYR A 25 -55.72 -22.71 -1.48
CA TYR A 25 -54.34 -22.29 -1.23
C TYR A 25 -53.98 -21.04 -2.04
N GLU A 26 -54.13 -19.86 -1.43
CA GLU A 26 -53.68 -18.59 -2.01
C GLU A 26 -52.32 -18.20 -1.43
N TRP A 27 -51.24 -18.66 -2.06
CA TRP A 27 -49.89 -18.24 -1.69
C TRP A 27 -49.58 -16.82 -2.23
N PHE A 28 -48.93 -15.98 -1.40
CA PHE A 28 -48.40 -14.64 -1.73
C PHE A 28 -49.40 -13.48 -1.87
N LYS A 29 -50.57 -13.51 -1.20
CA LYS A 29 -51.52 -12.37 -1.27
C LYS A 29 -51.11 -11.12 -0.50
N ASP A 30 -50.39 -11.25 0.60
CA ASP A 30 -49.96 -10.09 1.39
C ASP A 30 -48.45 -9.86 1.25
N PRO A 31 -48.01 -8.77 0.59
CA PRO A 31 -46.62 -8.36 0.69
C PRO A 31 -46.33 -8.07 2.17
N PRO A 32 -45.22 -8.58 2.74
CA PRO A 32 -44.89 -8.30 4.13
C PRO A 32 -44.85 -6.79 4.34
N PRO A 33 -45.36 -6.28 5.48
CA PRO A 33 -45.34 -4.86 5.78
C PRO A 33 -43.91 -4.35 5.58
N ARG A 34 -43.75 -3.36 4.69
CA ARG A 34 -42.44 -2.79 4.38
C ARG A 34 -41.85 -2.29 5.71
N PRO A 35 -40.72 -2.86 6.18
CA PRO A 35 -40.08 -2.34 7.38
C PRO A 35 -39.80 -0.86 7.14
N GLU A 36 -40.05 -0.03 8.16
CA GLU A 36 -39.71 1.39 8.10
C GLU A 36 -38.27 1.51 7.60
N PRO A 37 -37.99 2.45 6.66
CA PRO A 37 -36.62 2.65 6.22
C PRO A 37 -35.76 2.85 7.48
N PRO A 38 -34.62 2.15 7.60
CA PRO A 38 -33.75 2.32 8.75
C PRO A 38 -33.48 3.82 8.92
N PRO A 39 -33.44 4.33 10.17
CA PRO A 39 -33.17 5.74 10.41
C PRO A 39 -31.95 6.13 9.58
N THR A 40 -32.10 7.21 8.79
CA THR A 40 -31.03 7.74 7.95
C THR A 40 -29.77 7.78 8.81
N PRO A 41 -28.67 7.11 8.41
CA PRO A 41 -27.47 7.11 9.23
C PRO A 41 -27.15 8.58 9.51
N SER A 42 -27.16 8.93 10.80
CA SER A 42 -26.73 10.25 11.26
C SER A 42 -25.40 10.51 10.56
N VAL A 43 -25.36 11.55 9.73
CA VAL A 43 -24.12 11.97 9.07
C VAL A 43 -23.13 12.14 10.19
N ALA A 44 -22.16 11.22 10.28
CA ALA A 44 -21.17 11.24 11.33
C ALA A 44 -20.58 12.66 11.34
N PRO A 45 -20.51 13.33 12.50
CA PRO A 45 -20.03 14.70 12.54
C PRO A 45 -18.67 14.74 11.86
N THR A 46 -18.52 15.62 10.85
CA THR A 46 -17.26 15.84 10.15
C THR A 46 -16.19 16.10 11.19
N ARG A 47 -15.31 15.12 11.42
CA ARG A 47 -14.29 15.20 12.46
C ARG A 47 -13.26 16.23 12.00
N ILE A 48 -13.38 17.46 12.48
CA ILE A 48 -12.38 18.50 12.26
C ILE A 48 -11.10 18.02 12.95
N PRO A 49 -9.98 17.86 12.23
CA PRO A 49 -8.72 17.47 12.84
C PRO A 49 -8.29 18.50 13.88
N ASP A 50 -7.61 18.05 14.93
CA ASP A 50 -7.02 18.95 15.91
C ASP A 50 -6.01 19.90 15.21
N PRO A 51 -5.96 21.20 15.57
CA PRO A 51 -5.03 22.15 14.96
C PRO A 51 -3.57 21.68 14.98
N SER A 52 -3.15 20.96 16.02
CA SER A 52 -1.79 20.40 16.11
C SER A 52 -1.51 19.35 15.04
N VAL A 53 -2.50 18.54 14.66
CA VAL A 53 -2.37 17.55 13.58
C VAL A 53 -2.26 18.24 12.23
N ILE A 54 -2.99 19.33 12.03
CA ILE A 54 -2.90 20.14 10.81
C ILE A 54 -1.49 20.72 10.66
N GLU A 55 -0.96 21.34 11.73
CA GLU A 55 0.38 21.91 11.75
C GLU A 55 1.46 20.85 11.49
N GLN A 56 1.37 19.69 12.14
CA GLN A 56 2.30 18.58 11.91
C GLN A 56 2.31 18.14 10.45
N ASN A 57 1.13 17.95 9.83
CA ASN A 57 1.04 17.57 8.42
C ASN A 57 1.63 18.64 7.50
N GLN A 58 1.46 19.92 7.81
CA GLN A 58 2.08 21.03 7.06
C GLN A 58 3.60 21.03 7.19
N MET A 59 4.13 20.78 8.39
CA MET A 59 5.57 20.65 8.60
C MET A 59 6.16 19.49 7.79
N PHE A 60 5.49 18.33 7.79
CA PHE A 60 5.91 17.19 6.97
C PHE A 60 5.84 17.51 5.48
N ASP A 61 4.78 18.15 5.00
CA ASP A 61 4.65 18.56 3.61
C ASP A 61 5.81 19.48 3.17
N PHE A 62 6.17 20.47 4.01
CA PHE A 62 7.31 21.34 3.75
C PHE A 62 8.65 20.57 3.75
N ALA A 63 8.88 19.71 4.74
CA ALA A 63 10.09 18.89 4.83
C ALA A 63 10.22 17.95 3.61
N LEU A 64 9.12 17.34 3.19
CA LEU A 64 9.08 16.44 2.03
C LEU A 64 9.35 17.18 0.71
N LYS A 65 8.81 18.39 0.54
CA LYS A 65 9.05 19.22 -0.66
C LYS A 65 10.50 19.71 -0.75
N SER A 66 11.12 20.01 0.39
CA SER A 66 12.51 20.48 0.43
C SER A 66 13.54 19.35 0.36
N ALA A 67 13.18 18.14 0.79
CA ALA A 67 14.06 16.97 0.90
C ALA A 67 14.93 16.69 -0.37
N PRO A 68 14.39 16.65 -1.60
CA PRO A 68 15.22 16.40 -2.79
C PRO A 68 16.25 17.49 -3.05
N ASN A 69 15.89 18.76 -2.80
CA ASN A 69 16.81 19.88 -2.97
C ASN A 69 17.92 19.88 -1.92
N VAL A 70 17.57 19.54 -0.67
CA VAL A 70 18.56 19.38 0.41
C VAL A 70 19.53 18.24 0.10
N LEU A 71 19.03 17.08 -0.36
CA LEU A 71 19.86 15.97 -0.81
C LEU A 71 20.84 16.41 -1.91
N TYR A 72 20.33 17.06 -2.95
CA TYR A 72 21.16 17.54 -4.05
C TYR A 72 22.21 18.55 -3.56
N THR A 73 21.84 19.48 -2.69
CA THR A 73 22.77 20.46 -2.11
C THR A 73 23.86 19.78 -1.29
N ARG A 74 23.51 18.82 -0.43
CA ARG A 74 24.47 18.04 0.36
C ARG A 74 25.42 17.24 -0.53
N TYR A 75 24.90 16.64 -1.60
CA TYR A 75 25.72 15.96 -2.60
C TYR A 75 26.70 16.91 -3.29
N LYS A 76 26.26 18.13 -3.65
CA LYS A 76 27.16 19.12 -4.27
C LYS A 76 28.25 19.61 -3.31
N GLN A 77 27.97 19.67 -2.02
CA GLN A 77 28.91 20.16 -1.00
C GLN A 77 29.90 19.09 -0.53
N TYR A 78 29.44 17.86 -0.31
CA TYR A 78 30.20 16.80 0.37
C TYR A 78 30.30 15.51 -0.45
N GLY A 79 29.85 15.53 -1.71
CA GLY A 79 29.82 14.36 -2.58
C GLY A 79 28.95 13.23 -2.03
N GLN A 80 29.41 12.00 -2.23
CA GLN A 80 28.73 10.78 -1.78
C GLN A 80 28.60 10.65 -0.25
N LEU A 81 29.52 11.23 0.53
CA LEU A 81 29.39 11.28 2.00
C LEU A 81 28.22 12.19 2.45
N GLY A 82 27.94 13.25 1.69
CA GLY A 82 26.77 14.09 1.92
C GLY A 82 25.45 13.35 1.74
N VAL A 83 25.39 12.44 0.76
CA VAL A 83 24.24 11.56 0.54
C VAL A 83 24.07 10.60 1.72
N LEU A 84 25.16 10.02 2.21
CA LEU A 84 25.14 9.11 3.36
C LEU A 84 24.60 9.79 4.62
N ALA A 85 25.11 10.98 4.95
CA ALA A 85 24.63 11.77 6.09
C ALA A 85 23.15 12.13 5.94
N TRP A 86 22.76 12.60 4.75
CA TRP A 86 21.36 12.93 4.46
C TRP A 86 20.43 11.72 4.60
N CYS A 87 20.87 10.50 4.23
CA CYS A 87 20.07 9.29 4.42
C CYS A 87 19.78 8.99 5.89
N SER A 88 20.66 9.40 6.82
CA SER A 88 20.41 9.31 8.26
C SER A 88 19.27 10.24 8.67
N GLU A 89 19.36 11.52 8.31
CA GLU A 89 18.31 12.52 8.59
C GLU A 89 16.96 12.12 7.95
N PHE A 90 17.00 11.60 6.72
CA PHE A 90 15.80 11.15 6.02
C PHE A 90 15.17 9.91 6.69
N SER A 91 15.96 9.03 7.30
CA SER A 91 15.42 7.89 8.04
C SER A 91 14.62 8.32 9.28
N GLU A 92 15.04 9.38 9.97
CA GLU A 92 14.29 9.95 11.09
C GLU A 92 12.96 10.57 10.63
N LEU A 93 12.97 11.26 9.48
CA LEU A 93 11.75 11.76 8.84
C LEU A 93 10.77 10.63 8.51
N ILE A 94 11.27 9.50 7.98
CA ILE A 94 10.47 8.32 7.68
C ILE A 94 9.83 7.77 8.95
N ASP A 95 10.58 7.65 10.05
CA ASP A 95 10.06 7.10 11.30
C ASP A 95 9.03 8.03 11.94
N ALA A 96 9.21 9.35 11.83
CA ALA A 96 8.22 10.33 12.27
C ALA A 96 6.93 10.27 11.42
N LEU A 97 7.06 10.13 10.10
CA LEU A 97 5.91 9.92 9.19
C LEU A 97 5.16 8.61 9.51
N LYS A 98 5.89 7.54 9.82
CA LYS A 98 5.28 6.27 10.22
C LYS A 98 4.43 6.40 11.47
N ARG A 99 4.96 7.07 12.50
CA ARG A 99 4.21 7.35 13.73
C ARG A 99 2.92 8.11 13.43
N LEU A 100 3.02 9.20 12.66
CA LEU A 100 1.85 10.00 12.25
C LEU A 100 0.79 9.15 11.52
N GLY A 101 1.22 8.25 10.63
CA GLY A 101 0.29 7.39 9.90
C GLY A 101 -0.30 6.26 10.76
N PHE A 102 0.46 5.68 11.69
CA PHE A 102 -0.06 4.69 12.64
C PHE A 102 -1.08 5.30 13.61
N ASP A 103 -0.90 6.57 13.98
CA ASP A 103 -1.86 7.32 14.79
C ASP A 103 -3.13 7.70 14.01
N GLY A 104 -3.20 7.40 12.70
CA GLY A 104 -4.32 7.76 11.83
C GLY A 104 -4.41 9.25 11.50
N ASN A 105 -3.35 10.01 11.79
CA ASN A 105 -3.31 11.47 11.68
C ASN A 105 -2.68 11.96 10.36
N MET A 106 -2.19 11.05 9.51
CA MET A 106 -1.60 11.41 8.22
C MET A 106 -2.66 11.81 7.19
N PHE A 107 -2.50 13.00 6.61
CA PHE A 107 -3.39 13.47 5.56
C PHE A 107 -3.07 12.81 4.21
N VAL A 108 -4.11 12.67 3.37
CA VAL A 108 -3.96 12.13 2.01
C VAL A 108 -2.97 12.97 1.18
N ALA A 109 -3.02 14.30 1.34
CA ALA A 109 -2.09 15.21 0.69
C ALA A 109 -0.63 14.94 1.11
N THR A 110 -0.38 14.75 2.41
CA THR A 110 0.95 14.45 2.95
C THR A 110 1.46 13.09 2.46
N ARG A 111 0.59 12.06 2.42
CA ARG A 111 0.92 10.75 1.84
C ARG A 111 1.30 10.85 0.37
N ALA A 112 0.51 11.58 -0.43
CA ALA A 112 0.77 11.79 -1.84
C ALA A 112 2.07 12.57 -2.08
N GLN A 113 2.31 13.61 -1.28
CA GLN A 113 3.56 14.36 -1.32
C GLN A 113 4.76 13.47 -0.97
N ALA A 114 4.65 12.60 0.04
CA ALA A 114 5.72 11.68 0.40
C ALA A 114 6.07 10.70 -0.73
N LEU A 115 5.06 10.15 -1.42
CA LEU A 115 5.28 9.32 -2.61
C LEU A 115 5.95 10.10 -3.74
N ARG A 116 5.51 11.33 -4.00
CA ARG A 116 6.12 12.21 -5.00
C ARG A 116 7.58 12.51 -4.67
N THR A 117 7.87 12.82 -3.40
CA THR A 117 9.24 13.03 -2.92
C THR A 117 10.12 11.81 -3.15
N CYS A 118 9.61 10.59 -2.95
CA CYS A 118 10.34 9.36 -3.30
C CYS A 118 10.70 9.30 -4.79
N GLU A 119 9.77 9.62 -5.69
CA GLU A 119 10.06 9.68 -7.13
C GLU A 119 11.08 10.76 -7.47
N ASP A 120 10.94 11.95 -6.89
CA ASP A 120 11.83 13.07 -7.15
C ASP A 120 13.26 12.77 -6.68
N ILE A 121 13.44 12.09 -5.54
CA ILE A 121 14.75 11.61 -5.07
C ILE A 121 15.39 10.66 -6.07
N LEU A 122 14.65 9.66 -6.58
CA LEU A 122 15.19 8.67 -7.52
C LEU A 122 15.48 9.27 -8.90
N ARG A 123 14.79 10.35 -9.29
CA ARG A 123 15.07 11.09 -10.53
C ARG A 123 16.31 11.97 -10.46
N LEU A 124 16.86 12.22 -9.27
CA LEU A 124 18.11 12.98 -9.15
C LEU A 124 19.26 12.20 -9.77
N LYS A 125 19.93 12.82 -10.74
CA LYS A 125 21.14 12.28 -11.37
C LYS A 125 22.35 12.49 -10.46
N LEU A 126 22.43 11.72 -9.39
CA LEU A 126 23.57 11.70 -8.47
C LEU A 126 24.59 10.69 -8.97
N ASN A 127 25.81 11.13 -9.28
CA ASN A 127 26.90 10.22 -9.63
C ASN A 127 27.56 9.70 -8.34
N ILE A 128 27.17 8.49 -7.92
CA ILE A 128 27.62 7.86 -6.68
C ILE A 128 28.40 6.60 -7.03
N ASP A 129 29.71 6.62 -6.83
CA ASP A 129 30.58 5.49 -7.15
C ASP A 129 30.40 4.34 -6.15
N MET A 130 30.24 4.68 -4.86
CA MET A 130 30.05 3.70 -3.79
C MET A 130 28.66 3.06 -3.84
N GLN A 131 28.58 1.86 -4.41
CA GLN A 131 27.34 1.08 -4.54
C GLN A 131 26.59 0.89 -3.22
N ILE A 132 27.29 0.78 -2.08
CA ILE A 132 26.66 0.66 -0.76
C ILE A 132 25.80 1.90 -0.41
N ILE A 133 26.20 3.09 -0.87
CA ILE A 133 25.45 4.33 -0.65
C ILE A 133 24.21 4.35 -1.54
N VAL A 134 24.33 3.91 -2.80
CA VAL A 134 23.18 3.76 -3.71
C VAL A 134 22.15 2.78 -3.13
N MET A 135 22.62 1.63 -2.63
CA MET A 135 21.77 0.66 -1.94
C MET A 135 21.11 1.26 -0.70
N TYR A 136 21.86 2.00 0.11
CA TYR A 136 21.31 2.59 1.32
C TYR A 136 20.23 3.63 1.02
N LEU A 137 20.49 4.56 0.09
CA LEU A 137 19.51 5.54 -0.37
C LEU A 137 18.24 4.85 -0.90
N SER A 138 18.42 3.86 -1.78
CA SER A 138 17.31 3.09 -2.37
C SER A 138 16.51 2.36 -1.29
N SER A 139 17.18 1.82 -0.27
CA SER A 139 16.53 1.16 0.86
C SER A 139 15.67 2.12 1.69
N GLN A 140 16.09 3.38 1.87
CA GLN A 140 15.29 4.37 2.59
C GLN A 140 14.04 4.75 1.79
N VAL A 141 14.19 4.98 0.48
CA VAL A 141 13.06 5.23 -0.41
C VAL A 141 12.09 4.04 -0.43
N ALA A 142 12.60 2.81 -0.50
CA ALA A 142 11.79 1.60 -0.46
C ALA A 142 11.04 1.41 0.86
N LYS A 143 11.68 1.71 2.01
CA LYS A 143 11.02 1.68 3.33
C LYS A 143 9.83 2.63 3.39
N LEU A 144 10.01 3.85 2.88
CA LEU A 144 8.93 4.84 2.87
C LEU A 144 7.81 4.41 1.92
N ARG A 145 8.14 4.03 0.67
CA ARG A 145 7.16 3.55 -0.30
C ARG A 145 6.36 2.35 0.19
N ARG A 146 7.00 1.35 0.81
CA ARG A 146 6.32 0.18 1.37
C ARG A 146 5.36 0.54 2.50
N PHE A 147 5.71 1.52 3.31
CA PHE A 147 4.81 2.04 4.33
C PHE A 147 3.61 2.78 3.72
N LEU A 148 3.85 3.59 2.70
CA LEU A 148 2.80 4.39 2.04
C LEU A 148 1.94 3.57 1.08
N GLU A 149 2.46 2.54 0.42
CA GLU A 149 1.75 1.67 -0.53
C GLU A 149 2.35 0.25 -0.46
N GLY A 150 1.86 -0.57 0.48
CA GLY A 150 2.43 -1.90 0.74
C GLY A 150 2.22 -2.94 -0.37
N GLU A 151 1.11 -2.83 -1.12
CA GLU A 151 0.76 -3.78 -2.19
C GLU A 151 1.49 -3.49 -3.52
N ARG A 152 1.96 -2.26 -3.70
CA ARG A 152 2.57 -1.85 -4.97
C ARG A 152 4.03 -2.26 -5.03
N GLN A 153 4.39 -2.95 -6.11
CA GLN A 153 5.78 -3.25 -6.43
C GLN A 153 6.39 -2.11 -7.25
N TRP A 154 7.64 -1.76 -6.93
CA TRP A 154 8.38 -0.67 -7.54
C TRP A 154 9.67 -1.22 -8.16
N ASN A 155 9.92 -0.88 -9.42
CA ASN A 155 11.05 -1.39 -10.21
C ASN A 155 11.93 -0.26 -10.77
N ASP A 156 11.73 0.98 -10.31
CA ASP A 156 12.42 2.20 -10.75
C ASP A 156 13.65 2.54 -9.89
N TYR A 157 14.15 1.58 -9.10
CA TYR A 157 15.36 1.76 -8.31
C TYR A 157 16.62 1.68 -9.19
N PRO A 158 17.68 2.43 -8.87
CA PRO A 158 18.95 2.35 -9.58
C PRO A 158 19.52 0.92 -9.57
N GLU A 159 20.02 0.47 -10.71
CA GLU A 159 20.74 -0.80 -10.82
C GLU A 159 22.09 -0.71 -10.13
N ILE A 160 22.44 -1.75 -9.37
CA ILE A 160 23.68 -1.80 -8.60
C ILE A 160 24.75 -2.49 -9.45
N SER A 161 25.82 -1.78 -9.77
CA SER A 161 26.98 -2.34 -10.49
C SER A 161 28.07 -2.74 -9.49
N PHE A 162 27.92 -3.91 -8.89
CA PHE A 162 29.03 -4.47 -8.10
C PHE A 162 30.15 -4.90 -9.04
N PRO A 163 31.40 -4.45 -8.83
CA PRO A 163 32.53 -5.00 -9.56
C PRO A 163 32.75 -6.44 -9.08
N LEU A 164 32.29 -7.40 -9.88
CA LEU A 164 32.37 -8.83 -9.60
C LEU A 164 33.79 -9.39 -9.73
N ASP A 165 34.71 -8.61 -10.30
CA ASP A 165 36.06 -9.06 -10.63
C ASP A 165 37.12 -8.24 -9.90
N TYR A 166 37.61 -8.78 -8.79
CA TYR A 166 38.65 -8.18 -7.94
C TYR A 166 39.99 -7.98 -8.68
N ARG A 167 40.20 -8.67 -9.81
CA ARG A 167 41.42 -8.58 -10.63
C ARG A 167 41.46 -7.38 -11.57
N GLN A 168 40.31 -6.76 -11.85
CA GLN A 168 40.26 -5.59 -12.74
C GLN A 168 40.77 -4.32 -12.05
N PHE A 169 40.74 -4.26 -10.70
CA PHE A 169 41.31 -3.13 -9.95
C PHE A 169 42.84 -3.10 -9.92
N SER A 170 43.51 -4.23 -10.14
CA SER A 170 44.98 -4.28 -10.17
C SER A 170 45.60 -3.91 -11.52
N GLN A 171 44.82 -3.84 -12.61
CA GLN A 171 45.34 -3.55 -13.96
C GLN A 171 45.19 -2.08 -14.38
N SER A 172 44.46 -1.26 -13.62
CA SER A 172 44.21 0.15 -13.97
C SER A 172 45.22 1.13 -13.36
N GLN A 173 46.36 0.64 -12.84
CA GLN A 173 47.41 1.45 -12.21
C GLN A 173 48.78 1.38 -12.91
N ASP A 174 48.86 0.82 -14.12
CA ASP A 174 50.06 0.89 -14.98
C ASP A 174 49.82 1.81 -16.20
#